data_AF-A0AAX2AAG5-F1
#
_entry.id   AF-A0AAX2AAG5-F1
#
_cell.length_a   1.000
_cell.length_b   1.000
_cell.length_c   1.000
_cell.angle_alpha   90.00
_cell.angle_beta   90.00
_cell.angle_gamma   90.00
#
_symmetry.space_group_name_H-M   'P 1'
#
loop_
_entity.id
_entity.type
_entity.pdbx_description
1 polymer ?
#
loop_
_entity_poly.entity_id
_entity_poly.type
_entity_poly.pdbx_seq_one_letter_code
_entity_poly.pdbx_strand_id
1 'polypeptide(L)'
;MFEKDEWTQQELFKYTNELDKEGIKVVLIDTILKPLEKIETITYNPYEMIEYPKGTVFVFYCDTGKTTKERLDFYKKKFPEYKCVSLRGGRGYWRPNYQLLEEMN
;
A
#
# COMPACT_ATOMS: atom_id res chain seq x y z
N MET A 1 -3.31 5.55 15.02
CA MET A 1 -3.61 5.61 13.59
C MET A 1 -3.19 4.35 12.82
N PHE A 2 -2.10 3.66 13.22
CA PHE A 2 -1.58 2.46 12.56
C PHE A 2 -2.02 1.11 13.15
N GLU A 3 -3.24 0.98 13.69
CA GLU A 3 -3.68 -0.30 14.26
C GLU A 3 -4.10 -1.32 13.19
N LYS A 4 -4.37 -0.85 11.96
CA LYS A 4 -4.84 -1.71 10.88
C LYS A 4 -3.71 -2.06 9.92
N ASP A 5 -3.50 -3.36 9.82
CA ASP A 5 -2.64 -4.03 8.85
C ASP A 5 -3.26 -4.17 7.45
N GLU A 6 -4.50 -3.70 7.26
CA GLU A 6 -5.24 -3.80 6.01
C GLU A 6 -5.97 -2.48 5.73
N TRP A 7 -5.76 -1.91 4.54
CA TRP A 7 -6.38 -0.66 4.10
C TRP A 7 -7.30 -0.87 2.89
N THR A 8 -8.43 -0.19 2.89
CA THR A 8 -9.26 0.03 1.70
C THR A 8 -8.60 1.00 0.71
N GLN A 9 -9.11 1.09 -0.53
CA GLN A 9 -8.67 2.12 -1.49
C GLN A 9 -8.90 3.55 -0.96
N GLN A 10 -9.99 3.77 -0.21
CA GLN A 10 -10.26 5.06 0.43
C GLN A 10 -9.22 5.38 1.52
N GLU A 11 -8.94 4.42 2.40
CA GLU A 11 -7.91 4.56 3.44
C GLU A 11 -6.52 4.76 2.81
N LEU A 12 -6.17 4.05 1.74
CA LEU A 12 -4.94 4.28 0.99
C LEU A 12 -4.80 5.74 0.56
N PHE A 13 -5.82 6.31 -0.10
CA PHE A 13 -5.75 7.70 -0.56
C PHE A 13 -5.71 8.70 0.59
N LYS A 14 -6.54 8.49 1.61
CA LYS A 14 -6.59 9.36 2.78
C LYS A 14 -5.24 9.37 3.50
N TYR A 15 -4.71 8.19 3.81
CA TYR A 15 -3.47 8.07 4.58
C TYR A 15 -2.25 8.44 3.75
N THR A 16 -2.24 8.23 2.43
CA THR A 16 -1.16 8.75 1.58
C THR A 16 -1.06 10.27 1.71
N ASN A 17 -2.19 10.98 1.63
CA ASN A 17 -2.22 12.44 1.75
C ASN A 17 -1.87 12.94 3.17
N GLU A 18 -2.28 12.22 4.22
CA GLU A 18 -1.98 12.57 5.60
C GLU A 18 -0.50 12.32 5.93
N LEU A 19 0.05 11.18 5.51
CA LEU A 19 1.44 10.78 5.77
C LEU A 19 2.45 11.58 4.97
N ASP A 20 2.10 12.01 3.75
CA ASP A 20 2.96 12.88 2.95
C ASP A 20 3.23 14.22 3.68
N LYS A 21 2.23 14.78 4.37
CA LYS A 21 2.38 15.99 5.21
C LYS A 21 3.31 15.78 6.40
N GLU A 22 3.47 14.53 6.85
CA GLU A 22 4.40 14.13 7.91
C GLU A 22 5.78 13.72 7.36
N GLY A 23 5.99 13.79 6.03
CA GLY A 23 7.22 13.35 5.37
C GLY A 23 7.38 11.83 5.30
N ILE A 24 6.31 11.07 5.52
CA ILE A 24 6.31 9.60 5.47
C ILE A 24 5.81 9.15 4.10
N LYS A 25 6.66 8.42 3.37
CA LYS A 25 6.33 7.92 2.04
C LYS A 25 5.39 6.71 2.13
N VAL A 26 4.42 6.65 1.22
CA VAL A 26 3.56 5.48 0.98
C VAL A 26 3.83 4.95 -0.41
N VAL A 27 4.02 3.63 -0.54
CA VAL A 27 4.39 2.98 -1.80
C VAL A 27 3.51 1.76 -2.02
N LEU A 28 2.88 1.69 -3.20
CA LEU A 28 2.08 0.55 -3.60
C LEU A 28 2.95 -0.53 -4.24
N ILE A 29 2.87 -1.75 -3.72
CA ILE A 29 3.74 -2.87 -4.12
C ILE A 29 2.91 -3.92 -4.88
N ASP A 30 3.20 -4.06 -6.17
CA ASP A 30 2.67 -5.08 -7.05
C ASP A 30 3.42 -6.40 -6.87
N THR A 31 2.74 -7.42 -6.37
CA THR A 31 3.34 -8.76 -6.20
C THR A 31 2.95 -9.74 -7.32
N ILE A 32 2.29 -9.28 -8.38
CA ILE A 32 1.71 -10.12 -9.45
C ILE A 32 2.07 -9.68 -10.88
N LEU A 33 2.88 -8.62 -11.05
CA LEU A 33 3.28 -8.06 -12.35
C LEU A 33 2.06 -7.60 -13.18
N LYS A 34 1.05 -7.06 -12.49
CA LYS A 34 -0.14 -6.45 -13.08
C LYS A 34 -0.40 -5.11 -12.38
N PRO A 35 0.26 -4.02 -12.80
CA PRO A 35 0.11 -2.71 -12.19
C PRO A 35 -1.36 -2.29 -12.15
N LEU A 36 -1.74 -1.57 -11.09
CA LEU A 36 -3.08 -0.99 -10.99
C LEU A 36 -3.21 0.21 -11.94
N GLU A 37 -4.36 0.37 -12.54
CA GLU A 37 -4.61 1.50 -13.44
C GLU A 37 -4.70 2.82 -12.67
N LYS A 38 -4.14 3.88 -13.25
CA LYS A 38 -4.21 5.27 -12.74
C LYS A 38 -3.60 5.51 -11.36
N ILE A 39 -2.70 4.64 -10.92
CA ILE A 39 -1.85 4.87 -9.75
C ILE A 39 -0.46 4.29 -10.00
N GLU A 40 0.57 4.92 -9.46
CA GLU A 40 1.92 4.40 -9.51
C GLU A 40 2.06 3.16 -8.60
N THR A 41 2.70 2.13 -9.12
CA THR A 41 3.02 0.91 -8.38
C THR A 41 4.44 0.51 -8.71
N ILE A 42 5.18 -0.01 -7.73
CA ILE A 42 6.46 -0.70 -8.00
C ILE A 42 6.26 -2.21 -7.95
N THR A 43 7.04 -2.93 -8.74
CA THR A 43 7.09 -4.40 -8.63
C THR A 43 7.79 -4.79 -7.33
N TYR A 44 7.32 -5.84 -6.68
CA TYR A 44 7.99 -6.41 -5.50
C TYR A 44 9.44 -6.79 -5.82
N ASN A 45 10.37 -5.94 -5.40
CA ASN A 45 11.80 -6.17 -5.46
C ASN A 45 12.45 -5.76 -4.13
N PRO A 46 12.76 -6.71 -3.24
CA PRO A 46 13.34 -6.42 -1.94
C PRO A 46 14.61 -5.56 -1.98
N TYR A 47 15.46 -5.72 -3.00
CA TYR A 47 16.71 -4.97 -3.10
C TYR A 47 16.49 -3.49 -3.41
N GLU A 48 15.47 -3.17 -4.20
CA GLU A 48 15.10 -1.77 -4.48
C GLU A 48 14.27 -1.19 -3.33
N MET A 49 13.43 -2.01 -2.71
CA MET A 49 12.56 -1.57 -1.61
C MET A 49 13.36 -1.12 -0.38
N ILE A 50 14.50 -1.76 -0.07
CA ILE A 50 15.33 -1.35 1.07
C ILE A 50 16.03 0.01 0.87
N GLU A 51 16.08 0.52 -0.36
CA GLU A 51 16.63 1.86 -0.65
C GLU A 51 15.64 2.99 -0.30
N TYR A 52 14.38 2.64 0.01
CA TYR A 52 13.41 3.64 0.49
C TYR A 52 13.72 4.08 1.92
N PRO A 53 13.39 5.32 2.30
CA PRO A 53 13.56 5.81 3.66
C PRO A 53 12.92 4.89 4.70
N LYS A 54 13.60 4.66 5.82
CA LYS A 54 13.06 3.90 6.94
C LYS A 54 11.74 4.50 7.42
N GLY A 55 10.81 3.65 7.85
CA GLY A 55 9.46 4.08 8.21
C GLY A 55 8.51 4.26 7.02
N THR A 56 8.98 4.14 5.77
CA THR A 56 8.10 4.07 4.58
C THR A 56 7.02 3.00 4.77
N VAL A 57 5.81 3.31 4.31
CA VAL A 57 4.68 2.39 4.31
C VAL A 57 4.62 1.66 2.98
N PHE A 58 4.83 0.35 3.02
CA PHE A 58 4.63 -0.55 1.89
C PHE A 58 3.23 -1.13 1.95
N VAL A 59 2.43 -0.81 0.93
CA VAL A 59 1.07 -1.30 0.76
C VAL A 59 1.08 -2.36 -0.33
N PHE A 60 1.04 -3.63 0.06
CA PHE A 60 1.11 -4.77 -0.83
C PHE A 60 -0.26 -5.09 -1.42
N TYR A 61 -0.28 -5.54 -2.68
CA TYR A 61 -1.47 -6.12 -3.28
C TYR A 61 -1.14 -7.30 -4.19
N CYS A 62 -2.10 -8.21 -4.35
CA CYS A 62 -2.12 -9.22 -5.40
C CYS A 62 -3.51 -9.27 -6.07
N ASP A 63 -3.84 -10.34 -6.80
CA ASP A 63 -5.12 -10.42 -7.53
C ASP A 63 -6.32 -10.34 -6.56
N THR A 64 -6.21 -10.98 -5.38
CA THR A 64 -7.21 -10.93 -4.29
C THR A 64 -6.57 -10.52 -2.96
N GLY A 65 -7.30 -9.83 -2.08
CA GLY A 65 -6.74 -9.38 -0.80
C GLY A 65 -6.34 -10.50 0.17
N LYS A 66 -6.99 -11.68 0.07
CA LYS A 66 -6.80 -12.82 1.00
C LYS A 66 -5.34 -13.28 1.07
N THR A 67 -4.73 -13.53 -0.09
CA THR A 67 -3.35 -14.01 -0.16
C THR A 67 -2.33 -12.98 0.32
N THR A 68 -2.59 -11.69 0.12
CA THR A 68 -1.71 -10.63 0.62
C THR A 68 -1.74 -10.58 2.14
N LYS A 69 -2.94 -10.67 2.74
CA LYS A 69 -3.11 -10.65 4.19
C LYS A 69 -2.44 -11.83 4.88
N GLU A 70 -2.58 -13.04 4.32
CA GLU A 70 -1.92 -14.25 4.83
C GLU A 70 -0.38 -14.16 4.76
N ARG A 71 0.17 -13.43 3.78
CA ARG A 71 1.62 -13.22 3.61
C ARG A 71 2.17 -12.00 4.34
N LEU A 72 1.33 -11.23 5.02
CA LEU A 72 1.75 -9.96 5.58
C LEU A 72 2.83 -10.13 6.66
N ASP A 73 2.74 -11.18 7.48
CA ASP A 73 3.76 -11.49 8.50
C ASP A 73 5.12 -11.81 7.89
N PHE A 74 5.14 -12.42 6.71
CA PHE A 74 6.38 -12.64 5.97
C PHE A 74 7.00 -11.29 5.56
N TYR A 75 6.20 -10.35 5.05
CA TYR A 75 6.69 -9.02 4.69
C TYR A 75 7.16 -8.23 5.91
N LYS A 76 6.43 -8.25 7.03
CA LYS A 76 6.84 -7.60 8.28
C LYS A 76 8.18 -8.11 8.81
N LYS A 77 8.40 -9.43 8.76
CA LYS A 77 9.68 -10.04 9.15
C LYS A 77 10.81 -9.62 8.21
N LYS A 78 10.53 -9.46 6.92
CA LYS A 78 11.52 -9.08 5.90
C LYS A 78 11.86 -7.59 5.91
N PHE A 79 10.90 -6.74 6.28
CA PHE A 79 11.03 -5.28 6.31
C PHE A 79 10.70 -4.73 7.71
N PRO A 80 11.45 -5.09 8.76
CA PRO A 80 11.12 -4.72 10.14
C PRO A 80 11.24 -3.21 10.41
N GLU A 81 12.03 -2.48 9.61
CA GLU A 81 12.18 -1.03 9.71
C GLU A 81 11.11 -0.25 8.93
N TYR A 82 10.15 -0.95 8.31
CA TYR A 82 9.10 -0.40 7.47
C TYR A 82 7.72 -0.78 8.00
N LYS A 83 6.68 -0.08 7.55
CA LYS A 83 5.30 -0.47 7.82
C LYS A 83 4.78 -1.29 6.66
N CYS A 84 4.28 -2.50 6.93
CA CYS A 84 3.71 -3.36 5.90
C CYS A 84 2.21 -3.43 6.08
N VAL A 85 1.47 -3.12 5.01
CA VAL A 85 0.00 -3.10 4.98
C VAL A 85 -0.49 -3.89 3.77
N SER A 86 -1.62 -4.60 3.87
CA SER A 86 -2.28 -5.21 2.72
C SER A 86 -3.39 -4.31 2.14
N LEU A 87 -3.47 -4.18 0.82
CA LEU A 87 -4.60 -3.54 0.15
C LEU A 87 -5.81 -4.51 0.14
N ARG A 88 -6.88 -4.11 0.83
CA ARG A 88 -8.11 -4.90 0.98
C ARG A 88 -8.70 -5.21 -0.40
N GLY A 89 -8.99 -6.48 -0.63
CA GLY A 89 -9.57 -6.96 -1.88
C GLY A 89 -8.60 -7.01 -3.08
N GLY A 90 -7.38 -6.48 -2.94
CA GLY A 90 -6.35 -6.50 -3.98
C GLY A 90 -6.81 -5.82 -5.28
N ARG A 91 -6.25 -6.26 -6.39
CA ARG A 91 -6.56 -5.74 -7.74
C ARG A 91 -8.06 -5.87 -8.07
N GLY A 92 -8.73 -6.95 -7.67
CA GLY A 92 -10.15 -7.17 -7.98
C GLY A 92 -11.11 -6.13 -7.39
N TYR A 93 -10.70 -5.43 -6.33
CA TYR A 93 -11.49 -4.38 -5.70
C TYR A 93 -11.10 -2.97 -6.15
N TRP A 94 -10.05 -2.85 -6.98
CA TRP A 94 -9.59 -1.55 -7.46
C TRP A 94 -10.65 -0.86 -8.31
N ARG A 95 -10.80 0.46 -8.11
CA ARG A 95 -11.66 1.33 -8.91
C ARG A 95 -10.78 2.46 -9.47
N PRO A 96 -10.37 2.39 -10.76
CA PRO A 96 -9.41 3.33 -11.35
C PRO A 96 -9.85 4.81 -11.32
N ASN A 97 -11.16 5.07 -11.30
CA ASN A 97 -11.72 6.41 -11.28
C ASN A 97 -12.24 6.84 -9.90
N TYR A 98 -11.94 6.09 -8.85
CA TYR A 98 -12.28 6.51 -7.50
C TYR A 98 -11.43 7.73 -7.14
N GLN A 99 -12.05 8.71 -6.52
CA GLN A 99 -11.41 9.90 -5.98
C GLN A 99 -11.97 10.15 -4.60
N LEU A 100 -11.14 10.68 -3.69
CA LEU A 100 -11.67 11.23 -2.46
C LEU A 100 -12.54 12.43 -2.85
N LEU A 101 -13.77 12.46 -2.35
CA LEU A 101 -14.54 13.69 -2.34
C LEU A 101 -13.81 14.62 -1.37
N GLU A 102 -13.19 15.69 -1.89
CA GLU A 102 -12.78 16.78 -1.02
C GLU A 102 -14.06 17.30 -0.36
N GLU A 103 -14.09 17.29 0.98
CA GLU A 103 -15.11 18.04 1.70
C GLU A 103 -14.94 19.49 1.24
N MET A 104 -15.93 20.00 0.51
CA MET A 104 -15.99 21.40 0.11
C MET A 104 -16.03 22.24 1.40
N ASN A 105 -14.87 22.73 1.83
CA ASN A 105 -14.74 23.71 2.90
C ASN A 105 -14.91 25.12 2.34
#